data_AF-A0A0D2C3L2-F1
#
_entry.id   AF-A0A0D2C3L2-F1
#
_cell.length_a   1.000
_cell.length_b   1.000
_cell.length_c   1.000
_cell.angle_alpha   90.00
_cell.angle_beta   90.00
_cell.angle_gamma   90.00
#
_symmetry.space_group_name_H-M   'P 1'
#
loop_
_entity.id
_entity.type
_entity.pdbx_description
1 polymer ?
#
loop_
_entity_poly.entity_id
_entity_poly.type
_entity_poly.pdbx_seq_one_letter_code
_entity_poly.pdbx_strand_id
1 'polypeptide(L)'
;MYGSKADNAIAKQESGPEPFQGGYADFIQYDSLEDARKALAPPRTSMFDDLCFYYRTHSNHLELTPNPGSVTLFAQKIVASEYLLLLSYYRFVLNHLSWTLTRKHSLGAFDVGRVERAWSDLQAYHRRLMDHRHNVGLLITALQLPRGSERVRCHTSQPSAPSSWKDTASDFLHIETELERLKQHAEGLQNSFTSLAGIVGNRQSLDEARSVRVLTVLGMTFLPMSLVAALLSMSGDYLAGESRFWVYWAASVPSIILVFGLSWLAVHTMGSNKGLA
;
A
#
# COMPACT_ATOMS: atom_id res chain seq x y z
N MET A 1 11.20 -5.29 7.75
CA MET A 1 11.65 -6.33 8.70
C MET A 1 10.38 -7.06 9.10
N TYR A 2 10.21 -8.37 8.95
CA TYR A 2 11.15 -9.49 8.92
C TYR A 2 10.89 -10.40 7.71
N GLY A 3 11.90 -11.16 7.32
CA GLY A 3 11.84 -12.14 6.23
C GLY A 3 13.23 -12.59 5.80
N SER A 4 14.12 -12.81 6.78
CA SER A 4 15.35 -13.57 6.54
C SER A 4 14.96 -15.02 6.34
N LYS A 5 15.39 -15.63 5.25
CA LYS A 5 15.12 -17.02 4.84
C LYS A 5 15.88 -18.05 5.68
N ALA A 6 15.98 -17.85 6.99
CA ALA A 6 16.57 -18.82 7.91
C ALA A 6 15.52 -19.13 8.99
N ASP A 7 15.30 -20.41 9.24
CA ASP A 7 14.43 -21.01 10.27
C ASP A 7 13.00 -21.44 9.87
N ASN A 8 12.83 -21.94 8.65
CA ASN A 8 11.61 -22.65 8.23
C ASN A 8 11.45 -24.07 8.82
N ALA A 9 12.22 -24.46 9.84
CA ALA A 9 12.17 -25.81 10.42
C ALA A 9 11.58 -25.87 11.85
N ILE A 10 11.32 -24.75 12.53
CA ILE A 10 10.88 -24.74 13.94
C ILE A 10 9.47 -24.14 14.15
N ALA A 11 8.88 -23.47 13.16
CA ALA A 11 7.59 -22.77 13.34
C ALA A 11 6.39 -23.46 12.66
N LYS A 12 6.18 -24.76 12.93
CA LYS A 12 4.93 -25.44 12.53
C LYS A 12 4.25 -26.15 13.71
N GLN A 13 4.04 -25.39 14.77
CA GLN A 13 2.89 -25.61 15.64
C GLN A 13 1.86 -24.58 15.20
N GLU A 14 0.94 -24.99 14.32
CA GLU A 14 -0.18 -24.17 13.86
C GLU A 14 -1.08 -23.88 15.05
N SER A 15 -0.75 -22.85 15.83
CA SER A 15 -1.72 -22.15 16.66
C SER A 15 -2.85 -21.73 15.72
N GLY A 16 -4.09 -22.14 16.03
CA GLY A 16 -5.26 -21.72 15.28
C GLY A 16 -5.31 -20.19 15.11
N PRO A 17 -6.07 -19.67 14.13
CA PRO A 17 -6.12 -18.24 13.87
C PRO A 17 -6.50 -17.47 15.13
N GLU A 18 -5.58 -16.64 15.64
CA GLU A 18 -5.82 -15.78 16.79
C GLU A 18 -6.54 -14.50 16.33
N PRO A 19 -7.58 -14.04 17.04
CA PRO A 19 -8.29 -12.82 16.67
C PRO A 19 -7.38 -11.59 16.75
N PHE A 20 -7.53 -10.66 15.81
CA PHE A 20 -6.78 -9.41 15.81
C PHE A 20 -7.00 -8.66 17.13
N GLN A 21 -5.90 -8.32 17.84
CA GLN A 21 -5.92 -7.67 19.15
C GLN A 21 -6.76 -8.40 20.23
N GLY A 22 -6.96 -9.71 20.11
CA GLY A 22 -7.76 -10.47 21.08
C GLY A 22 -9.28 -10.36 20.87
N GLY A 23 -9.73 -9.82 19.73
CA GLY A 23 -11.13 -9.72 19.35
C GLY A 23 -11.76 -8.35 19.66
N TYR A 24 -13.09 -8.26 19.51
CA TYR A 24 -13.80 -6.99 19.68
C TYR A 24 -13.76 -6.49 21.13
N ALA A 25 -13.77 -5.17 21.30
CA ALA A 25 -13.79 -4.54 22.62
C ALA A 25 -15.19 -4.67 23.26
N ASP A 26 -15.24 -4.86 24.58
CA ASP A 26 -16.51 -4.93 25.29
C ASP A 26 -17.24 -3.58 25.23
N PHE A 27 -18.55 -3.64 25.03
CA PHE A 27 -19.42 -2.47 24.85
C PHE A 27 -20.26 -2.16 26.10
N ILE A 28 -20.15 -2.99 27.15
CA ILE A 28 -20.77 -2.72 28.45
C ILE A 28 -20.02 -1.56 29.12
N GLN A 29 -20.77 -0.57 29.58
CA GLN A 29 -20.22 0.55 30.31
C GLN A 29 -20.03 0.18 31.78
N TYR A 30 -18.80 0.33 32.27
CA TYR A 30 -18.44 0.14 33.68
C TYR A 30 -18.18 1.49 34.35
N ASP A 31 -18.48 1.59 35.64
CA ASP A 31 -18.29 2.83 36.42
C ASP A 31 -16.80 3.14 36.67
N SER A 32 -15.94 2.11 36.70
CA SER A 32 -14.50 2.26 36.86
C SER A 32 -13.69 1.32 35.97
N LEU A 33 -12.44 1.71 35.68
CA LEU A 33 -11.50 0.90 34.90
C LEU A 33 -11.07 -0.37 35.66
N GLU A 34 -11.04 -0.32 36.99
CA GLU A 34 -10.76 -1.52 37.80
C GLU A 34 -11.87 -2.56 37.67
N ASP A 35 -13.13 -2.12 37.67
CA ASP A 35 -14.27 -3.01 37.52
C ASP A 35 -14.29 -3.62 36.12
N ALA A 36 -14.00 -2.83 35.09
CA ALA A 36 -13.85 -3.33 33.73
C ALA A 36 -12.75 -4.40 33.59
N ARG A 37 -11.63 -4.26 34.33
CA ARG A 37 -10.54 -5.25 34.31
C ARG A 37 -10.87 -6.54 35.07
N LYS A 38 -11.69 -6.44 36.11
CA LYS A 38 -12.12 -7.59 36.94
C LYS A 38 -13.34 -8.31 36.33
N ALA A 39 -14.06 -7.65 35.43
CA ALA A 39 -15.21 -8.22 34.74
C ALA A 39 -14.82 -9.45 33.91
N LEU A 40 -15.70 -10.45 33.92
CA LEU A 40 -15.54 -11.62 33.05
C LEU A 40 -15.74 -11.15 31.60
N ALA A 41 -14.81 -11.51 30.72
CA ALA A 41 -14.93 -11.24 29.30
C ALA A 41 -15.69 -12.36 28.57
N PRO A 42 -16.40 -12.06 27.47
CA PRO A 42 -16.95 -13.08 26.60
C PRO A 42 -15.83 -13.96 25.99
N PRO A 43 -16.12 -15.22 25.63
CA PRO A 43 -15.13 -16.14 25.09
C PRO A 43 -14.60 -15.72 23.71
N ARG A 44 -15.37 -14.96 22.91
CA ARG A 44 -15.00 -14.48 21.56
C ARG A 44 -14.62 -15.60 20.58
N THR A 45 -15.15 -16.80 20.82
CA THR A 45 -14.98 -17.98 19.98
C THR A 45 -16.07 -18.09 18.94
N SER A 46 -17.30 -17.72 19.30
CA SER A 46 -18.45 -17.70 18.41
C SER A 46 -19.47 -16.65 18.86
N MET A 47 -20.16 -16.03 17.90
CA MET A 47 -21.23 -15.07 18.20
C MET A 47 -22.34 -15.68 19.08
N PHE A 48 -22.60 -16.99 18.94
CA PHE A 48 -23.59 -17.69 19.75
C PHE A 48 -23.19 -17.75 21.24
N ASP A 49 -21.94 -18.10 21.52
CA ASP A 49 -21.43 -18.17 22.89
C ASP A 49 -21.38 -16.79 23.54
N ASP A 50 -20.99 -15.77 22.76
CA ASP A 50 -20.94 -14.39 23.21
C ASP A 50 -22.34 -13.85 23.53
N LEU A 51 -23.34 -14.13 22.68
CA LEU A 51 -24.74 -13.81 22.97
C LEU A 51 -25.22 -14.51 24.25
N CYS A 52 -24.96 -15.81 24.40
CA CYS A 52 -25.31 -16.55 25.61
C CYS A 52 -24.68 -15.92 26.86
N PHE A 53 -23.43 -15.49 26.76
CA PHE A 53 -22.73 -14.78 27.83
C PHE A 53 -23.41 -13.46 28.18
N TYR A 54 -23.68 -12.58 27.21
CA TYR A 54 -24.33 -11.29 27.48
C TYR A 54 -25.76 -11.44 28.00
N TYR A 55 -26.57 -12.37 27.47
CA TYR A 55 -27.90 -12.60 27.99
C TYR A 55 -27.90 -13.17 29.42
N ARG A 56 -26.92 -14.00 29.78
CA ARG A 56 -26.84 -14.56 31.14
C ARG A 56 -26.29 -13.57 32.17
N THR A 57 -25.28 -12.79 31.78
CA THR A 57 -24.54 -11.93 32.71
C THR A 57 -25.11 -10.50 32.77
N HIS A 58 -25.66 -10.01 31.66
CA HIS A 58 -26.01 -8.61 31.46
C HIS A 58 -27.50 -8.39 31.12
N SER A 59 -28.38 -9.39 31.38
CA SER A 59 -29.84 -9.30 31.12
C SER A 59 -30.49 -8.06 31.71
N ASN A 60 -29.97 -7.54 32.83
CA ASN A 60 -30.50 -6.37 33.53
C ASN A 60 -30.49 -5.09 32.68
N HIS A 61 -29.66 -5.04 31.63
CA HIS A 61 -29.60 -3.90 30.73
C HIS A 61 -30.65 -3.95 29.61
N LEU A 62 -31.36 -5.07 29.44
CA LEU A 62 -32.41 -5.22 28.42
C LEU A 62 -33.74 -4.69 28.95
N GLU A 63 -34.30 -3.73 28.21
CA GLU A 63 -35.68 -3.29 28.41
C GLU A 63 -36.58 -4.15 27.53
N LEU A 64 -37.11 -5.22 28.13
CA LEU A 64 -38.01 -6.15 27.45
C LEU A 64 -39.31 -5.41 27.10
N THR A 65 -39.50 -5.17 25.81
CA THR A 65 -40.75 -4.62 25.25
C THR A 65 -41.45 -5.69 24.43
N PRO A 66 -42.76 -5.58 24.15
CA PRO A 66 -43.45 -6.51 23.26
C PRO A 66 -42.89 -6.53 21.83
N ASN A 67 -42.01 -5.59 21.48
CA ASN A 67 -41.28 -5.61 20.22
C ASN A 67 -40.13 -6.64 20.28
N PRO A 68 -40.11 -7.65 19.39
CA PRO A 68 -39.02 -8.63 19.32
C PRO A 68 -37.66 -7.98 18.98
N GLY A 69 -37.63 -6.75 18.48
CA GLY A 69 -36.39 -5.99 18.30
C GLY A 69 -35.63 -5.70 19.60
N SER A 70 -36.31 -5.65 20.75
CA SER A 70 -35.67 -5.33 22.04
C SER A 70 -34.61 -6.33 22.47
N VAL A 71 -34.78 -7.61 22.13
CA VAL A 71 -33.77 -8.63 22.43
C VAL A 71 -32.56 -8.53 21.50
N THR A 72 -32.67 -7.89 20.33
CA THR A 72 -31.57 -7.83 19.35
C THR A 72 -30.42 -6.90 19.74
N LEU A 73 -30.57 -6.12 20.82
CA LEU A 73 -29.59 -5.12 21.26
C LEU A 73 -28.16 -5.68 21.37
N PHE A 74 -27.98 -6.82 22.06
CA PHE A 74 -26.64 -7.40 22.20
C PHE A 74 -26.07 -7.89 20.87
N ALA A 75 -26.89 -8.48 20.00
CA ALA A 75 -26.44 -8.90 18.68
C ALA A 75 -25.97 -7.70 17.85
N GLN A 76 -26.74 -6.60 17.86
CA GLN A 76 -26.36 -5.39 17.15
C GLN A 76 -25.08 -4.76 17.71
N LYS A 77 -24.90 -4.78 19.05
CA LYS A 77 -23.69 -4.26 19.71
C LYS A 77 -22.45 -5.10 19.45
N ILE A 78 -22.57 -6.43 19.46
CA ILE A 78 -21.48 -7.33 19.04
C ILE A 78 -21.07 -7.01 17.60
N VAL A 79 -22.03 -6.95 16.67
CA VAL A 79 -21.74 -6.63 15.27
C VAL A 79 -21.08 -5.25 15.13
N ALA A 80 -21.57 -4.23 15.84
CA ALA A 80 -20.97 -2.91 15.82
C ALA A 80 -19.52 -2.93 16.35
N SER A 81 -19.27 -3.64 17.45
CA SER A 81 -17.92 -3.77 18.04
C SER A 81 -16.94 -4.50 17.13
N GLU A 82 -17.39 -5.50 16.36
CA GLU A 82 -16.58 -6.16 15.34
C GLU A 82 -16.21 -5.21 14.19
N TYR A 83 -17.15 -4.36 13.76
CA TYR A 83 -16.83 -3.31 12.79
C TYR A 83 -15.84 -2.27 13.34
N LEU A 84 -15.88 -1.95 14.64
CA LEU A 84 -14.88 -1.07 15.27
C LEU A 84 -13.48 -1.71 15.29
N LEU A 85 -13.41 -3.03 15.51
CA LEU A 85 -12.15 -3.78 15.39
C LEU A 85 -11.63 -3.75 13.95
N LEU A 86 -12.51 -3.96 12.98
CA LEU A 86 -12.20 -3.88 11.55
C LEU A 86 -11.69 -2.50 11.14
N LEU A 87 -12.32 -1.42 11.64
CA LEU A 87 -11.85 -0.04 11.45
C LEU A 87 -10.43 0.15 12.00
N SER A 88 -10.16 -0.38 13.19
CA SER A 88 -8.84 -0.31 13.82
C SER A 88 -7.78 -1.04 13.01
N TYR A 89 -8.12 -2.22 12.49
CA TYR A 89 -7.26 -2.99 11.58
C TYR A 89 -6.92 -2.19 10.31
N TYR A 90 -7.92 -1.66 9.59
CA TYR A 90 -7.65 -0.89 8.37
C TYR A 90 -6.89 0.40 8.65
N ARG A 91 -7.20 1.09 9.76
CA ARG A 91 -6.44 2.27 10.18
C ARG A 91 -4.97 1.94 10.41
N PHE A 92 -4.67 0.82 11.08
CA PHE A 92 -3.30 0.36 11.28
C PHE A 92 -2.58 0.08 9.96
N VAL A 93 -3.21 -0.69 9.05
CA VAL A 93 -2.60 -1.08 7.77
C VAL A 93 -2.37 0.14 6.87
N LEU A 94 -3.36 1.02 6.73
CA LEU A 94 -3.22 2.25 5.93
C LEU A 94 -2.17 3.19 6.50
N ASN A 95 -2.12 3.35 7.82
CA ASN A 95 -1.07 4.13 8.47
C ASN A 95 0.30 3.52 8.21
N HIS A 96 0.45 2.19 8.27
CA HIS A 96 1.72 1.53 7.97
C HIS A 96 2.21 1.79 6.53
N LEU A 97 1.29 1.76 5.56
CA LEU A 97 1.59 2.11 4.18
C LEU A 97 1.95 3.61 4.02
N SER A 98 1.21 4.48 4.70
CA SER A 98 1.50 5.92 4.74
C SER A 98 2.89 6.22 5.30
N TRP A 99 3.25 5.60 6.43
CA TRP A 99 4.58 5.69 7.04
C TRP A 99 5.70 5.27 6.10
N THR A 100 5.43 4.29 5.22
CA THR A 100 6.41 3.84 4.22
C THR A 100 6.71 4.94 3.20
N LEU A 101 5.75 5.79 2.86
CA LEU A 101 5.93 6.95 1.98
C LEU A 101 6.67 8.09 2.68
N THR A 102 6.33 8.41 3.93
CA THR A 102 6.87 9.60 4.63
C THR A 102 8.33 9.47 5.02
N ARG A 103 8.81 8.28 5.43
CA ARG A 103 10.08 8.15 6.16
C ARG A 103 11.31 7.84 5.30
N LYS A 104 11.19 7.65 3.98
CA LYS A 104 12.34 7.28 3.14
C LYS A 104 13.07 8.51 2.59
N HIS A 105 14.25 8.76 3.14
CA HIS A 105 15.20 9.81 2.73
C HIS A 105 15.78 9.60 1.31
N SER A 106 15.61 8.41 0.70
CA SER A 106 15.98 8.17 -0.68
C SER A 106 14.92 7.34 -1.41
N LEU A 107 14.37 7.93 -2.48
CA LEU A 107 13.45 7.26 -3.40
C LEU A 107 14.12 6.08 -4.15
N GLY A 108 15.45 6.00 -4.14
CA GLY A 108 16.21 4.88 -4.71
C GLY A 108 16.05 3.56 -3.95
N ALA A 109 15.51 3.58 -2.73
CA ALA A 109 15.22 2.37 -1.96
C ALA A 109 13.84 1.75 -2.29
N PHE A 110 13.12 2.27 -3.29
CA PHE A 110 11.88 1.69 -3.80
C PHE A 110 12.17 0.91 -5.07
N ASP A 111 12.14 -0.40 -4.95
CA ASP A 111 12.05 -1.31 -6.08
C ASP A 111 10.64 -1.25 -6.69
N VAL A 112 10.56 -1.30 -8.02
CA VAL A 112 9.28 -1.28 -8.78
C VAL A 112 8.36 -2.37 -8.26
N GLY A 113 8.87 -3.57 -8.05
CA GLY A 113 8.07 -4.71 -7.58
C GLY A 113 7.53 -4.51 -6.16
N ARG A 114 8.15 -3.68 -5.32
CA ARG A 114 7.60 -3.33 -3.98
C ARG A 114 6.49 -2.28 -4.08
N VAL A 115 6.64 -1.31 -4.97
CA VAL A 115 5.64 -0.27 -5.21
C VAL A 115 4.39 -0.89 -5.81
N GLU A 116 4.54 -1.76 -6.81
CA GLU A 116 3.45 -2.47 -7.47
C GLU A 116 2.64 -3.33 -6.50
N ARG A 117 3.32 -4.11 -5.65
CA ARG A 117 2.65 -4.91 -4.60
C ARG A 117 1.87 -4.04 -3.62
N ALA A 118 2.50 -2.99 -3.09
CA ALA A 118 1.83 -2.08 -2.15
C ALA A 118 0.62 -1.39 -2.78
N TRP A 119 0.72 -1.02 -4.07
CA TRP A 119 -0.38 -0.45 -4.82
C TRP A 119 -1.52 -1.46 -5.04
N SER A 120 -1.20 -2.70 -5.41
CA SER A 120 -2.19 -3.78 -5.56
C SER A 120 -2.92 -4.10 -4.25
N ASP A 121 -2.18 -4.19 -3.14
CA ASP A 121 -2.77 -4.39 -1.81
C ASP A 121 -3.72 -3.25 -1.46
N LEU A 122 -3.32 -2.01 -1.77
CA LEU A 122 -4.13 -0.83 -1.51
C LEU A 122 -5.39 -0.76 -2.38
N GLN A 123 -5.33 -1.24 -3.63
CA GLN A 123 -6.52 -1.44 -4.47
C GLN A 123 -7.49 -2.44 -3.83
N ALA A 124 -6.97 -3.58 -3.33
CA ALA A 124 -7.78 -4.56 -2.63
C ALA A 124 -8.41 -3.99 -1.34
N TYR A 125 -7.65 -3.24 -0.54
CA TYR A 125 -8.17 -2.61 0.69
C TYR A 125 -9.23 -1.54 0.39
N HIS A 126 -9.02 -0.71 -0.62
CA HIS A 126 -10.01 0.29 -1.02
C HIS A 126 -11.32 -0.37 -1.46
N ARG A 127 -11.25 -1.43 -2.28
CA ARG A 127 -12.43 -2.19 -2.71
C ARG A 127 -13.17 -2.81 -1.51
N ARG A 128 -12.43 -3.45 -0.59
CA ARG A 128 -13.05 -4.03 0.62
C ARG A 128 -13.69 -2.97 1.50
N LEU A 129 -13.07 -1.80 1.66
CA LEU A 129 -13.66 -0.67 2.42
C LEU A 129 -14.97 -0.18 1.79
N MET A 130 -15.05 -0.15 0.45
CA MET A 130 -16.28 0.14 -0.27
C MET A 130 -17.36 -0.90 0.02
N ASP A 131 -17.02 -2.18 -0.05
CA ASP A 131 -17.94 -3.29 0.22
C ASP A 131 -18.44 -3.25 1.68
N HIS A 132 -17.55 -3.04 2.65
CA HIS A 132 -17.92 -2.88 4.05
C HIS A 132 -18.85 -1.69 4.28
N ARG A 133 -18.56 -0.53 3.66
CA ARG A 133 -19.43 0.65 3.76
C ARG A 133 -20.81 0.38 3.17
N HIS A 134 -20.86 -0.27 2.01
CA HIS A 134 -22.10 -0.65 1.37
C HIS A 134 -22.93 -1.57 2.28
N ASN A 135 -22.30 -2.60 2.86
CA ASN A 135 -22.96 -3.53 3.78
C ASN A 135 -23.51 -2.82 5.02
N VAL A 136 -22.75 -1.90 5.63
CA VAL A 136 -23.25 -1.09 6.76
C VAL A 136 -24.42 -0.20 6.32
N GLY A 137 -24.37 0.39 5.12
CA GLY A 137 -25.49 1.15 4.56
C GLY A 137 -26.76 0.32 4.35
N LEU A 138 -26.61 -0.95 3.95
CA LEU A 138 -27.71 -1.92 3.88
C LEU A 138 -28.26 -2.24 5.27
N LEU A 139 -27.40 -2.46 6.27
CA LEU A 139 -27.82 -2.70 7.66
C LEU A 139 -28.61 -1.51 8.23
N ILE A 140 -28.13 -0.28 8.04
CA ILE A 140 -28.83 0.95 8.46
C ILE A 140 -30.22 1.02 7.85
N THR A 141 -30.34 0.67 6.57
CA THR A 141 -31.62 0.69 5.84
C THR A 141 -32.55 -0.44 6.30
N ALA A 142 -32.02 -1.65 6.47
CA ALA A 142 -32.79 -2.82 6.90
C ALA A 142 -33.33 -2.68 8.33
N LEU A 143 -32.54 -2.08 9.23
CA LEU A 143 -32.92 -1.81 10.61
C LEU A 143 -33.71 -0.51 10.78
N GLN A 144 -33.99 0.22 9.69
CA GLN A 144 -34.72 1.50 9.67
C GLN A 144 -34.14 2.51 10.68
N LEU A 145 -32.81 2.55 10.81
CA LEU A 145 -32.16 3.41 11.79
C LEU A 145 -32.32 4.88 11.37
N PRO A 146 -32.70 5.79 12.30
CA PRO A 146 -32.91 7.20 11.97
C PRO A 146 -31.61 7.83 11.46
N ARG A 147 -31.61 8.31 10.22
CA ARG A 147 -30.50 9.11 9.68
C ARG A 147 -30.55 10.51 10.28
N GLY A 148 -29.39 11.15 10.46
CA GLY A 148 -29.21 12.35 11.29
C GLY A 148 -30.19 13.52 11.10
N SER A 149 -30.88 13.65 9.96
CA SER A 149 -31.92 14.66 9.73
C SER A 149 -33.25 14.39 10.46
N GLU A 150 -33.53 13.13 10.79
CA GLU A 150 -34.78 12.71 11.45
C GLU A 150 -34.67 12.82 12.97
N ARG A 151 -33.46 12.64 13.52
CA ARG A 151 -33.16 12.91 14.93
C ARG A 151 -33.41 14.38 15.29
N VAL A 152 -33.08 15.32 14.40
CA VAL A 152 -33.27 16.76 14.65
C VAL A 152 -34.75 17.17 14.70
N ARG A 153 -35.64 16.50 13.94
CA ARG A 153 -37.06 16.85 13.90
C ARG A 153 -37.85 16.42 15.14
N CYS A 154 -37.35 15.45 15.90
CA CYS A 154 -37.99 14.97 17.12
C CYS A 154 -37.49 15.68 18.40
N HIS A 155 -36.50 16.56 18.29
CA HIS A 155 -35.88 17.28 19.40
C HIS A 155 -36.23 18.77 19.39
N THR A 156 -37.51 19.11 19.51
CA THR A 156 -37.87 20.39 20.12
C THR A 156 -37.59 20.31 21.62
N SER A 157 -36.67 21.17 22.08
CA SER A 157 -36.44 21.59 23.47
C SER A 157 -35.91 20.55 24.48
N GLN A 158 -34.64 20.14 24.39
CA GLN A 158 -33.79 19.83 25.56
C GLN A 158 -32.30 19.71 25.16
N PRO A 159 -31.34 20.15 26.00
CA PRO A 159 -29.93 19.94 25.75
C PRO A 159 -29.63 18.44 25.72
N SER A 160 -29.00 17.98 24.64
CA SER A 160 -28.75 16.58 24.33
C SER A 160 -28.12 15.82 25.51
N ALA A 161 -28.91 14.94 26.13
CA ALA A 161 -28.39 13.94 27.05
C ALA A 161 -27.27 13.13 26.35
N PRO A 162 -26.21 12.72 27.07
CA PRO A 162 -25.16 11.90 26.50
C PRO A 162 -25.78 10.65 25.86
N SER A 163 -25.39 10.33 24.63
CA SER A 163 -25.87 9.14 23.91
C SER A 163 -25.62 7.91 24.78
N SER A 164 -26.70 7.25 25.21
CA SER A 164 -26.60 6.00 25.97
C SER A 164 -25.79 5.00 25.15
N TRP A 165 -24.95 4.18 25.80
CA TRP A 165 -24.24 3.09 25.14
C TRP A 165 -25.20 2.09 24.46
N LYS A 166 -26.51 2.14 24.77
CA LYS A 166 -27.56 1.36 24.09
C LYS A 166 -27.96 1.93 22.71
N ASP A 167 -27.62 3.18 22.40
CA ASP A 167 -27.91 3.79 21.09
C ASP A 167 -27.11 3.06 20.02
N THR A 168 -27.80 2.23 19.23
CA THR A 168 -27.15 1.43 18.19
C THR A 168 -27.16 2.15 16.85
N ALA A 169 -28.09 3.10 16.67
CA ALA A 169 -28.16 3.92 15.47
C ALA A 169 -26.97 4.89 15.38
N SER A 170 -26.54 5.49 16.50
CA SER A 170 -25.32 6.31 16.53
C SER A 170 -24.09 5.51 16.10
N ASP A 171 -23.98 4.27 16.54
CA ASP A 171 -22.80 3.44 16.31
C ASP A 171 -22.65 3.09 14.83
N PHE A 172 -23.72 2.61 14.20
CA PHE A 172 -23.67 2.27 12.77
C PHE A 172 -23.46 3.49 11.88
N LEU A 173 -24.03 4.66 12.23
CA LEU A 173 -23.77 5.91 11.52
C LEU A 173 -22.31 6.38 11.70
N HIS A 174 -21.75 6.20 12.90
CA HIS A 174 -20.34 6.49 13.16
C HIS A 174 -19.44 5.57 12.34
N ILE A 175 -19.72 4.26 12.33
CA ILE A 175 -18.99 3.27 11.55
C ILE A 175 -19.04 3.60 10.05
N GLU A 176 -20.21 3.94 9.51
CA GLU A 176 -20.36 4.34 8.10
C GLU A 176 -19.48 5.56 7.76
N THR A 177 -19.45 6.55 8.66
CA THR A 177 -18.63 7.76 8.50
C THR A 177 -17.14 7.45 8.56
N GLU A 178 -16.70 6.59 9.49
CA GLU A 178 -15.30 6.19 9.61
C GLU A 178 -14.84 5.33 8.43
N LEU A 179 -15.69 4.44 7.92
CA LEU A 179 -15.40 3.67 6.70
C LEU A 179 -15.19 4.60 5.50
N GLU A 180 -16.02 5.65 5.37
CA GLU A 180 -15.84 6.67 4.32
C GLU A 180 -14.51 7.43 4.47
N ARG A 181 -14.11 7.79 5.70
CA ARG A 181 -12.81 8.43 5.95
C ARG A 181 -11.64 7.51 5.59
N LEU A 182 -11.67 6.24 6.00
CA LEU A 182 -10.61 5.28 5.69
C LEU A 182 -10.50 5.01 4.19
N LYS A 183 -11.64 4.92 3.51
CA LYS A 183 -11.72 4.79 2.05
C LYS A 183 -11.06 5.98 1.34
N GLN A 184 -11.39 7.21 1.73
CA GLN A 184 -10.76 8.42 1.18
C GLN A 184 -9.25 8.46 1.45
N HIS A 185 -8.82 8.03 2.65
CA HIS A 185 -7.40 7.90 2.97
C HIS A 185 -6.70 6.87 2.07
N ALA A 186 -7.34 5.71 1.84
CA ALA A 186 -6.81 4.70 0.93
C ALA A 186 -6.69 5.24 -0.51
N GLU A 187 -7.67 6.00 -1.01
CA GLU A 187 -7.63 6.63 -2.33
C GLU A 187 -6.49 7.66 -2.44
N GLY A 188 -6.30 8.51 -1.42
CA GLY A 188 -5.17 9.45 -1.37
C GLY A 188 -3.81 8.74 -1.39
N LEU A 189 -3.69 7.60 -0.67
CA LEU A 189 -2.50 6.76 -0.74
C LEU A 189 -2.32 6.14 -2.12
N GLN A 190 -3.39 5.70 -2.81
CA GLN A 190 -3.29 5.12 -4.16
C GLN A 190 -2.69 6.12 -5.13
N ASN A 191 -3.18 7.35 -5.12
CA ASN A 191 -2.65 8.43 -5.96
C ASN A 191 -1.16 8.71 -5.67
N SER A 192 -0.78 8.65 -4.39
CA SER A 192 0.62 8.82 -3.97
C SER A 192 1.51 7.68 -4.45
N PHE A 193 1.06 6.43 -4.35
CA PHE A 193 1.78 5.25 -4.84
C PHE A 193 1.85 5.20 -6.37
N THR A 194 0.80 5.61 -7.09
CA THR A 194 0.83 5.74 -8.56
C THR A 194 1.86 6.78 -8.99
N SER A 195 1.90 7.93 -8.32
CA SER A 195 2.90 8.98 -8.57
C SER A 195 4.32 8.47 -8.31
N LEU A 196 4.51 7.73 -7.20
CA LEU A 196 5.77 7.08 -6.88
C LEU A 196 6.18 6.06 -7.96
N ALA A 197 5.25 5.23 -8.43
CA ALA A 197 5.51 4.27 -9.50
C ALA A 197 5.99 4.96 -10.78
N GLY A 198 5.39 6.11 -11.15
CA GLY A 198 5.84 6.93 -12.26
C GLY A 198 7.27 7.45 -12.07
N ILE A 199 7.62 7.93 -10.88
CA ILE A 199 8.98 8.41 -10.58
C ILE A 199 10.01 7.28 -10.65
N VAL A 200 9.70 6.12 -10.06
CA VAL A 200 10.60 4.95 -10.08
C VAL A 200 10.75 4.41 -11.50
N GLY A 201 9.66 4.31 -12.26
CA GLY A 201 9.68 3.91 -13.67
C GLY A 201 10.54 4.86 -14.53
N ASN A 202 10.39 6.18 -14.35
CA ASN A 202 11.23 7.16 -15.06
C ASN A 202 12.72 7.00 -14.74
N ARG A 203 13.07 6.71 -13.48
CA ARG A 203 14.47 6.46 -13.10
C ARG A 203 15.02 5.20 -13.77
N GLN A 204 14.25 4.12 -13.75
CA GLN A 204 14.64 2.89 -14.44
C GLN A 204 14.87 3.15 -15.93
N SER A 205 13.96 3.87 -16.60
CA SER A 205 14.13 4.24 -18.01
C SER A 205 15.37 5.10 -18.26
N LEU A 206 15.73 6.01 -17.34
CA LEU A 206 16.95 6.81 -17.43
C LEU A 206 18.21 5.96 -17.27
N ASP A 207 18.20 4.99 -16.36
CA ASP A 207 19.31 4.07 -16.14
C ASP A 207 19.48 3.10 -17.33
N GLU A 208 18.39 2.63 -17.91
CA GLU A 208 18.38 1.85 -19.16
C GLU A 208 18.90 2.70 -20.33
N ALA A 209 18.44 3.94 -20.48
CA ALA A 209 18.92 4.86 -21.52
C ALA A 209 20.41 5.20 -21.36
N ARG A 210 20.91 5.34 -20.12
CA ARG A 210 22.34 5.51 -19.86
C ARG A 210 23.13 4.28 -20.31
N SER A 211 22.64 3.08 -19.99
CA SER A 211 23.28 1.82 -20.41
C SER A 211 23.35 1.71 -21.94
N VAL A 212 22.24 1.99 -22.62
CA VAL A 212 22.18 2.03 -24.09
C VAL A 212 23.13 3.07 -24.65
N ARG A 213 23.19 4.27 -24.05
CA ARG A 213 24.11 5.33 -24.47
C ARG A 213 25.57 4.87 -24.40
N VAL A 214 25.98 4.22 -23.31
CA VAL A 214 27.34 3.69 -23.17
C VAL A 214 27.63 2.65 -24.26
N LEU A 215 26.69 1.74 -24.52
CA LEU A 215 26.83 0.73 -25.55
C LEU A 215 26.96 1.34 -26.96
N THR A 216 26.16 2.35 -27.29
CA THR A 216 26.25 3.04 -28.59
C THR A 216 27.59 3.74 -28.77
N VAL A 217 28.11 4.39 -27.73
CA VAL A 217 29.43 5.02 -27.79
C VAL A 217 30.53 3.97 -28.00
N LEU A 218 30.46 2.83 -27.31
CA LEU A 218 31.40 1.72 -27.50
C LEU A 218 31.31 1.16 -28.93
N GLY A 219 30.11 0.90 -29.43
CA GLY A 219 29.87 0.39 -30.78
C GLY A 219 30.41 1.35 -31.85
N MET A 220 30.11 2.65 -31.75
CA MET A 220 30.62 3.67 -32.67
C MET A 220 32.14 3.78 -32.66
N THR A 221 32.80 3.45 -31.54
CA THR A 221 34.26 3.51 -31.41
C THR A 221 34.93 2.22 -31.92
N PHE A 222 34.42 1.05 -31.54
CA PHE A 222 35.07 -0.24 -31.83
C PHE A 222 34.76 -0.78 -33.23
N LEU A 223 33.57 -0.53 -33.78
CA LEU A 223 33.21 -1.01 -35.13
C LEU A 223 34.17 -0.51 -36.22
N PRO A 224 34.44 0.81 -36.38
CA PRO A 224 35.38 1.28 -37.40
C PRO A 224 36.80 0.78 -37.15
N MET A 225 37.25 0.71 -35.90
CA MET A 225 38.58 0.17 -35.55
C MET A 225 38.71 -1.31 -35.93
N SER A 226 37.67 -2.10 -35.69
CA SER A 226 37.63 -3.52 -36.06
C SER A 226 37.67 -3.73 -37.58
N LEU A 227 36.98 -2.87 -38.34
CA LEU A 227 36.99 -2.92 -39.81
C LEU A 227 38.39 -2.63 -40.37
N VAL A 228 39.06 -1.61 -39.85
CA VAL A 228 40.43 -1.26 -40.26
C VAL A 228 41.40 -2.39 -39.93
N ALA A 229 41.29 -2.98 -38.73
CA ALA A 229 42.11 -4.13 -38.35
C ALA A 229 41.86 -5.34 -39.25
N ALA A 230 40.59 -5.65 -39.58
CA ALA A 230 40.24 -6.76 -40.47
C ALA A 230 40.78 -6.56 -41.89
N LEU A 231 40.63 -5.36 -42.47
CA LEU A 231 41.14 -5.03 -43.80
C LEU A 231 42.67 -5.18 -43.88
N LEU A 232 43.38 -4.70 -42.86
CA LEU A 232 44.85 -4.79 -42.80
C LEU A 232 45.31 -6.23 -42.53
N SER A 233 44.53 -7.03 -41.80
CA SER A 233 44.86 -8.43 -41.50
C SER A 233 44.75 -9.38 -42.69
N MET A 234 44.10 -9.00 -43.80
CA MET A 234 43.90 -9.87 -44.97
C MET A 234 44.98 -9.75 -46.05
N SER A 235 45.99 -8.89 -45.89
CA SER A 235 46.86 -8.50 -47.00
C SER A 235 48.35 -8.69 -46.68
N GLY A 236 48.98 -9.67 -47.36
CA GLY A 236 50.37 -10.07 -47.10
C GLY A 236 51.42 -8.99 -47.37
N ASP A 237 51.18 -8.13 -48.37
CA ASP A 237 52.11 -7.06 -48.80
C ASP A 237 52.22 -5.88 -47.81
N TYR A 238 51.42 -5.88 -46.73
CA TYR A 238 51.36 -4.80 -45.73
C TYR A 238 51.94 -5.20 -44.37
N LEU A 239 52.56 -6.39 -44.30
CA LEU A 239 53.25 -6.88 -43.11
C LEU A 239 54.48 -6.03 -42.76
N ALA A 240 54.91 -6.10 -41.49
CA ALA A 240 56.09 -5.39 -41.03
C ALA A 240 57.35 -5.90 -41.75
N GLY A 241 57.97 -5.03 -42.57
CA GLY A 241 59.15 -5.36 -43.39
C GLY A 241 58.89 -5.43 -44.90
N GLU A 242 57.62 -5.38 -45.32
CA GLU A 242 57.22 -5.39 -46.74
C GLU A 242 57.16 -3.99 -47.37
N SER A 243 57.21 -3.95 -48.70
CA SER A 243 57.35 -2.70 -49.49
C SER A 243 56.23 -1.67 -49.28
N ARG A 244 55.03 -2.09 -48.88
CA ARG A 244 53.85 -1.23 -48.70
C ARG A 244 53.46 -0.99 -47.24
N PHE A 245 54.36 -1.27 -46.30
CA PHE A 245 54.14 -1.05 -44.87
C PHE A 245 53.68 0.39 -44.53
N TRP A 246 54.10 1.40 -45.29
CA TRP A 246 53.68 2.79 -45.06
C TRP A 246 52.16 3.01 -45.17
N VAL A 247 51.45 2.18 -45.97
CA VAL A 247 49.99 2.27 -46.12
C VAL A 247 49.26 1.91 -44.83
N TYR A 248 49.87 1.08 -43.97
CA TYR A 248 49.35 0.79 -42.63
C TYR A 248 49.22 2.09 -41.82
N TRP A 249 50.26 2.93 -41.81
CA TRP A 249 50.23 4.22 -41.11
C TRP A 249 49.29 5.22 -41.79
N ALA A 250 49.29 5.25 -43.12
CA ALA A 250 48.41 6.13 -43.89
C ALA A 250 46.92 5.80 -43.72
N ALA A 251 46.56 4.54 -43.42
CA ALA A 251 45.16 4.14 -43.18
C ALA A 251 44.77 4.18 -41.68
N SER A 252 45.68 3.78 -40.78
CA SER A 252 45.40 3.73 -39.34
C SER A 252 45.29 5.12 -38.70
N VAL A 253 46.17 6.05 -39.04
CA VAL A 253 46.18 7.40 -38.44
C VAL A 253 44.89 8.18 -38.76
N PRO A 254 44.41 8.28 -40.01
CA PRO A 254 43.13 8.93 -40.30
C PRO A 254 41.95 8.24 -39.64
N SER A 255 41.98 6.90 -39.53
CA SER A 255 40.92 6.14 -38.87
C SER A 255 40.86 6.46 -37.37
N ILE A 256 42.01 6.54 -36.70
CA ILE A 256 42.11 6.96 -35.30
C ILE A 256 41.60 8.40 -35.13
N ILE A 257 42.03 9.33 -36.00
CA ILE A 257 41.58 10.73 -35.96
C ILE A 257 40.07 10.83 -36.19
N LEU A 258 39.50 10.05 -37.11
CA LEU A 258 38.08 10.02 -37.40
C LEU A 258 37.27 9.47 -36.22
N VAL A 259 37.75 8.41 -35.55
CA VAL A 259 37.12 7.86 -34.35
C VAL A 259 37.21 8.84 -33.18
N PHE A 260 38.37 9.45 -32.93
CA PHE A 260 38.52 10.49 -31.92
C PHE A 260 37.64 11.70 -32.23
N GLY A 261 37.59 12.15 -33.48
CA GLY A 261 36.76 13.27 -33.94
C GLY A 261 35.26 12.98 -33.78
N LEU A 262 34.79 11.80 -34.16
CA LEU A 262 33.40 11.37 -33.96
C LEU A 262 33.06 11.23 -32.48
N SER A 263 33.95 10.67 -31.66
CA SER A 263 33.73 10.55 -30.22
C SER A 263 33.66 11.93 -29.54
N TRP A 264 34.57 12.85 -29.92
CA TRP A 264 34.60 14.21 -29.42
C TRP A 264 33.36 15.00 -29.84
N LEU A 265 32.94 14.87 -31.11
CA LEU A 265 31.72 15.47 -31.63
C LEU A 265 30.47 14.89 -30.94
N ALA A 266 30.40 13.58 -30.75
CA ALA A 266 29.30 12.93 -30.04
C ALA A 266 29.21 13.41 -28.58
N VAL A 267 30.35 13.54 -27.89
CA VAL A 267 30.39 14.07 -26.52
C VAL A 267 29.99 15.55 -26.47
N HIS A 268 30.46 16.37 -27.41
CA HIS A 268 30.19 17.81 -27.44
C HIS A 268 28.74 18.12 -27.84
N THR A 269 28.20 17.46 -28.86
CA THR A 269 26.80 17.64 -29.30
C THR A 269 25.83 17.17 -28.20
N MET A 270 26.16 16.10 -27.49
CA MET A 270 25.37 15.64 -26.34
C MET A 270 25.54 16.48 -25.07
N GLY A 271 26.66 17.20 -24.91
CA GLY A 271 26.91 18.11 -23.78
C GLY A 271 26.13 19.42 -23.89
N SER A 272 25.94 19.94 -25.11
CA SER A 272 25.22 21.19 -25.37
C SER A 272 23.71 21.11 -25.06
N ASN A 273 23.14 19.91 -25.01
CA ASN A 273 21.70 19.71 -24.78
C ASN A 273 21.30 19.68 -23.29
N LYS A 274 22.23 19.99 -22.37
CA LYS A 274 21.97 20.09 -20.92
C LYS A 274 21.61 21.51 -20.44
N GLY A 275 21.56 22.50 -21.34
CA GLY A 275 21.32 23.91 -21.00
C GLY A 275 19.90 24.43 -21.23
N LEU A 276 18.98 23.60 -21.74
CA LEU A 276 17.60 23.99 -22.06
C LEU A 276 16.62 22.87 -21.62
N ALA A 277 16.50 22.65 -20.31
CA ALA A 277 15.37 21.97 -19.68
C ALA A 277 15.29 22.41 -18.22
#